data_AF-A0A6J4SB41-F1
#
_entry.id   AF-A0A6J4SB41-F1
#
_cell.length_a   1.000
_cell.length_b   1.000
_cell.length_c   1.000
_cell.angle_alpha   90.00
_cell.angle_beta   90.00
_cell.angle_gamma   90.00
#
_symmetry.space_group_name_H-M   'P 1'
#
loop_
_entity.id
_entity.type
_entity.pdbx_description
1 polymer ?
#
loop_
_entity_poly.entity_id
_entity_poly.type
_entity_poly.pdbx_seq_one_letter_code
_entity_poly.pdbx_strand_id
1 'polypeptide(L)'
;MLVAFVLVLLIVFGILAPVLSWVFQLEPSSTSFRNFAPLLLFVCALSFYFGGMAGAYKAPDRQRLHGTLVAPAAFVISPAVNLIVGKTPFPGIDSVGTALLAAAFLAASVAAAYVGSRRGHAIQAHNERVLRRMRRTGRA
;
A
#
# COMPACT_ATOMS: atom_id res chain seq x y z
N MET A 1 -11.32 -16.46 5.28
CA MET A 1 -11.92 -16.08 3.99
C MET A 1 -12.72 -14.79 4.08
N LEU A 2 -13.72 -14.69 4.98
CA LEU A 2 -14.53 -13.48 5.14
C LEU A 2 -13.71 -12.18 5.37
N VAL A 3 -12.75 -12.21 6.31
CA VAL A 3 -11.89 -11.03 6.61
C VAL A 3 -11.03 -10.60 5.42
N ALA A 4 -10.45 -11.56 4.69
CA ALA A 4 -9.67 -11.27 3.49
C ALA A 4 -10.54 -10.66 2.39
N PHE A 5 -11.78 -11.16 2.23
CA PHE A 5 -12.74 -10.62 1.28
C PHE A 5 -13.15 -9.19 1.65
N VAL A 6 -13.45 -8.94 2.94
CA VAL A 6 -13.74 -7.59 3.46
C VAL A 6 -12.58 -6.63 3.24
N LEU A 7 -11.33 -7.08 3.43
CA LEU A 7 -10.14 -6.27 3.17
C LEU A 7 -9.99 -5.93 1.68
N VAL A 8 -10.16 -6.90 0.79
CA VAL A 8 -10.11 -6.66 -0.65
C VAL A 8 -11.21 -5.69 -1.07
N LEU A 9 -12.44 -5.88 -0.58
CA LEU A 9 -13.54 -4.95 -0.79
C LEU A 9 -13.19 -3.55 -0.28
N LEU A 10 -12.62 -3.41 0.91
CA LEU A 10 -12.25 -2.09 1.44
C LEU A 10 -11.16 -1.41 0.62
N ILE A 11 -10.21 -2.17 0.09
CA ILE A 11 -9.14 -1.67 -0.79
C ILE A 11 -9.74 -1.21 -2.12
N VAL A 12 -10.55 -2.07 -2.75
CA VAL A 12 -11.18 -1.79 -4.04
C VAL A 12 -12.14 -0.61 -3.92
N PHE A 13 -12.98 -0.58 -2.89
CA PHE A 13 -13.86 0.56 -2.63
C PHE A 13 -13.10 1.81 -2.20
N GLY A 14 -11.99 1.70 -1.48
CA GLY A 14 -11.14 2.83 -1.15
C GLY A 14 -10.49 3.47 -2.39
N ILE A 15 -10.03 2.65 -3.35
CA ILE A 15 -9.50 3.11 -4.64
C ILE A 15 -10.62 3.71 -5.50
N LEU A 16 -11.81 3.09 -5.49
CA LEU A 16 -12.97 3.57 -6.24
C LEU A 16 -13.66 4.77 -5.57
N ALA A 17 -13.41 5.05 -4.29
CA ALA A 17 -14.06 6.13 -3.55
C ALA A 17 -14.03 7.48 -4.29
N PRO A 18 -12.89 7.98 -4.82
CA PRO A 18 -12.90 9.22 -5.60
C PRO A 18 -13.75 9.14 -6.89
N VAL A 19 -13.78 7.98 -7.55
CA VAL A 19 -14.62 7.76 -8.74
C VAL A 19 -16.09 7.75 -8.37
N LEU A 20 -16.44 7.04 -7.30
CA LEU A 20 -17.79 6.96 -6.76
C LEU A 20 -18.26 8.33 -6.26
N SER A 21 -17.41 9.07 -5.54
CA SER A 21 -17.73 10.43 -5.09
C SER A 21 -17.96 11.38 -6.24
N TRP A 22 -17.21 11.26 -7.33
CA TRP A 22 -17.43 12.05 -8.54
C TRP A 22 -18.74 11.67 -9.25
N VAL A 23 -19.01 10.37 -9.43
CA VAL A 23 -20.25 9.87 -10.07
C VAL A 23 -21.50 10.21 -9.27
N PHE A 24 -21.44 10.07 -7.95
CA PHE A 24 -22.58 10.27 -7.04
C PHE A 24 -22.64 11.66 -6.41
N GLN A 25 -21.71 12.57 -6.77
CA GLN A 25 -21.58 13.92 -6.19
C GLN A 25 -21.55 13.92 -4.66
N LEU A 26 -20.90 12.91 -4.06
CA LEU A 26 -20.80 12.78 -2.60
C LEU A 26 -19.70 13.70 -2.09
N GLU A 27 -20.08 14.75 -1.35
CA GLU A 27 -19.13 15.61 -0.64
C GLU A 27 -18.62 14.88 0.62
N PRO A 28 -17.31 14.65 0.74
CA PRO A 28 -16.76 14.04 1.94
C PRO A 28 -16.83 15.04 3.11
N SER A 29 -17.64 14.74 4.12
CA SER A 29 -17.65 15.52 5.35
C SER A 29 -16.36 15.32 6.13
N SER A 30 -15.76 16.42 6.61
CA SER A 30 -14.52 16.41 7.39
C SER A 30 -14.61 15.54 8.66
N THR A 31 -15.81 15.44 9.24
CA THR A 31 -16.14 14.58 10.38
C THR A 31 -16.02 13.09 10.04
N SER A 32 -16.40 12.68 8.83
CA SER A 32 -16.32 11.28 8.41
C SER A 32 -14.86 10.83 8.30
N PHE A 33 -14.00 11.65 7.69
CA PHE A 33 -12.59 11.31 7.51
C PHE A 33 -11.87 11.08 8.86
N ARG A 34 -12.14 11.92 9.86
CA ARG A 34 -11.54 11.78 11.20
C ARG A 34 -11.98 10.50 11.90
N ASN A 35 -13.27 10.15 11.82
CA ASN A 35 -13.80 8.94 12.46
C ASN A 35 -13.30 7.65 11.79
N PHE A 36 -13.09 7.67 10.48
CA PHE A 36 -12.59 6.51 9.72
C PHE A 36 -11.07 6.46 9.59
N ALA A 37 -10.33 7.48 10.02
CA ALA A 37 -8.88 7.53 9.90
C ALA A 37 -8.15 6.28 10.46
N PRO A 38 -8.51 5.71 11.64
CA PRO A 38 -7.86 4.50 12.13
C PRO A 38 -8.11 3.28 11.23
N LEU A 39 -9.33 3.13 10.72
CA LEU A 39 -9.69 2.04 9.79
C LEU A 39 -8.94 2.19 8.46
N LEU A 40 -8.90 3.41 7.92
CA LEU A 40 -8.15 3.72 6.70
C LEU A 40 -6.66 3.44 6.88
N LEU A 41 -6.09 3.81 8.02
CA LEU A 41 -4.68 3.54 8.35
C LEU A 41 -4.42 2.03 8.40
N PHE A 42 -5.30 1.27 9.05
CA PHE A 42 -5.21 -0.19 9.14
C PHE A 42 -5.26 -0.85 7.75
N VAL A 43 -6.18 -0.39 6.89
CA VAL A 43 -6.33 -0.93 5.54
C VAL A 43 -5.15 -0.54 4.66
N CYS A 44 -4.65 0.68 4.79
CA CYS A 44 -3.44 1.11 4.12
C CYS A 44 -2.26 0.22 4.52
N ALA A 45 -2.04 0.03 5.83
CA ALA A 45 -0.98 -0.84 6.35
C ALA A 45 -1.12 -2.29 5.84
N LEU A 46 -2.31 -2.88 5.88
CA LEU A 46 -2.51 -4.25 5.37
C LEU A 46 -2.27 -4.36 3.86
N SER A 47 -2.74 -3.39 3.08
CA SER A 47 -2.54 -3.34 1.63
C SER A 47 -1.06 -3.28 1.30
N PHE A 48 -0.32 -2.40 1.97
CA PHE A 48 1.12 -2.26 1.77
C PHE A 48 1.90 -3.46 2.29
N TYR A 49 1.47 -4.09 3.39
CA TYR A 49 2.07 -5.35 3.87
C TYR A 49 1.94 -6.48 2.84
N PHE A 50 0.74 -6.75 2.34
CA PHE A 50 0.53 -7.81 1.34
C PHE A 50 1.10 -7.43 -0.02
N GLY A 51 0.99 -6.17 -0.43
CA GLY A 51 1.57 -5.65 -1.65
C GLY A 51 3.10 -5.75 -1.64
N GLY A 52 3.74 -5.39 -0.52
CA GLY A 52 5.18 -5.53 -0.34
C GLY A 52 5.64 -6.98 -0.36
N MET A 53 4.85 -7.89 0.23
CA MET A 53 5.10 -9.33 0.18
C MET A 53 5.02 -9.88 -1.25
N ALA A 54 3.97 -9.53 -1.99
CA ALA A 54 3.77 -9.96 -3.37
C ALA A 54 4.84 -9.38 -4.31
N GLY A 55 5.16 -8.10 -4.14
CA GLY A 55 6.21 -7.40 -4.90
C GLY A 55 7.58 -8.02 -4.67
N ALA A 56 7.93 -8.36 -3.43
CA ALA A 56 9.17 -9.05 -3.12
C ALA A 56 9.22 -10.46 -3.72
N TYR A 57 8.12 -11.22 -3.64
CA TYR A 57 8.08 -12.60 -4.12
C TYR A 57 8.29 -12.74 -5.64
N LYS A 58 7.83 -11.76 -6.44
CA LYS A 58 7.96 -11.78 -7.90
C LYS A 58 9.18 -11.04 -8.44
N ALA A 59 9.89 -10.28 -7.61
CA ALA A 59 10.98 -9.44 -8.09
C ALA A 59 12.21 -10.28 -8.48
N PRO A 60 12.80 -10.03 -9.66
CA PRO A 60 13.98 -10.77 -10.14
C PRO A 60 15.23 -10.43 -9.34
N ASP A 61 15.36 -9.18 -8.90
CA ASP A 61 16.48 -8.67 -8.09
C ASP A 61 15.99 -7.63 -7.07
N ARG A 62 16.78 -7.40 -6.02
CA ARG A 62 16.51 -6.38 -4.98
C ARG A 62 15.06 -6.43 -4.44
N GLN A 63 14.57 -7.65 -4.21
CA GLN A 63 13.18 -7.96 -3.84
C GLN A 63 12.61 -7.11 -2.70
N ARG A 64 13.44 -6.82 -1.68
CA ARG A 64 13.03 -5.99 -0.54
C ARG A 64 12.74 -4.55 -0.92
N LEU A 65 13.50 -3.97 -1.85
CA LEU A 65 13.35 -2.59 -2.31
C LEU A 65 12.11 -2.43 -3.20
N HIS A 66 11.85 -3.37 -4.11
CA HIS A 66 10.65 -3.33 -4.94
C HIS A 66 9.37 -3.36 -4.11
N GLY A 67 9.34 -4.16 -3.04
CA GLY A 67 8.19 -4.22 -2.15
C GLY A 67 7.98 -2.95 -1.31
N THR A 68 9.04 -2.21 -0.96
CA THR A 68 8.96 -1.05 -0.06
C THR A 68 8.81 0.29 -0.76
N LEU A 69 9.37 0.44 -1.95
CA LEU A 69 9.48 1.73 -2.62
C LEU A 69 8.15 2.25 -3.19
N VAL A 70 7.09 1.44 -3.22
CA VAL A 70 5.79 1.86 -3.76
C VAL A 70 5.21 3.06 -3.01
N ALA A 71 5.18 3.02 -1.67
CA ALA A 71 4.65 4.13 -0.87
C ALA A 71 5.48 5.42 -0.99
N PRO A 72 6.83 5.39 -0.83
CA PRO A 72 7.66 6.57 -1.03
C PRO A 72 7.59 7.11 -2.46
N ALA A 73 7.62 6.24 -3.47
CA ALA A 73 7.53 6.67 -4.86
C ALA A 73 6.19 7.36 -5.13
N ALA A 74 5.07 6.80 -4.66
CA ALA A 74 3.76 7.44 -4.77
C ALA A 74 3.72 8.80 -4.04
N PHE A 75 4.35 8.90 -2.86
CA PHE A 75 4.42 10.14 -2.09
C PHE A 75 5.29 11.22 -2.76
N VAL A 76 6.24 10.86 -3.62
CA VAL A 76 7.03 11.81 -4.41
C VAL A 76 6.34 12.16 -5.74
N ILE A 77 5.80 11.16 -6.42
CA ILE A 77 5.15 11.32 -7.73
C ILE A 77 3.87 12.14 -7.61
N SER A 78 3.04 11.88 -6.59
CA SER A 78 1.75 12.56 -6.44
C SER A 78 1.89 14.09 -6.30
N PRO A 79 2.76 14.62 -5.40
CA PRO A 79 3.02 16.05 -5.33
C PRO A 79 3.64 16.62 -6.60
N ALA A 80 4.56 15.90 -7.25
CA ALA A 80 5.16 16.33 -8.50
C ALA A 80 4.10 16.50 -9.61
N VAL A 81 3.18 15.55 -9.73
CA VAL A 81 2.04 15.64 -10.66
C VAL A 81 1.14 16.82 -10.32
N ASN A 82 0.83 17.04 -9.03
CA ASN A 82 0.03 18.19 -8.62
C ASN A 82 0.66 19.52 -9.04
N LEU A 83 1.98 19.68 -8.85
CA LEU A 83 2.71 20.88 -9.26
C LEU A 83 2.69 21.08 -10.78
N ILE A 84 2.84 20.02 -11.57
CA ILE A 84 2.77 20.07 -13.04
C ILE A 84 1.39 20.56 -13.52
N VAL A 85 0.32 20.21 -12.81
CA VAL A 85 -1.07 20.61 -13.13
C VAL A 85 -1.44 21.95 -12.46
N GLY A 86 -0.47 22.66 -11.87
CA GLY A 86 -0.69 23.99 -11.27
C GLY A 86 -1.41 23.99 -9.93
N LYS A 87 -1.46 22.84 -9.23
CA LYS A 87 -2.03 22.71 -7.89
C LYS A 87 -0.95 22.80 -6.82
N THR A 88 -1.36 22.98 -5.56
CA THR A 88 -0.45 22.84 -4.42
C THR A 88 0.07 21.39 -4.34
N PRO A 89 1.31 21.16 -3.84
CA PRO A 89 1.90 19.81 -3.81
C PRO A 89 1.08 18.82 -2.98
N PHE A 90 0.45 19.30 -1.92
CA PHE A 90 -0.41 18.52 -1.03
C PHE A 90 -1.78 19.19 -0.86
N PRO A 91 -2.70 19.05 -1.82
CA PRO A 91 -4.01 19.66 -1.73
C PRO A 91 -4.82 19.03 -0.57
N GLY A 92 -5.46 19.87 0.25
CA GLY A 92 -6.22 19.45 1.43
C GLY A 92 -5.38 19.21 2.70
N ILE A 93 -4.06 19.47 2.66
CA ILE A 93 -3.22 19.55 3.86
C ILE A 93 -3.10 21.02 4.28
N ASP A 94 -4.17 21.54 4.88
CA ASP A 94 -4.25 22.96 5.26
C ASP A 94 -3.93 23.20 6.74
N SER A 95 -3.69 22.13 7.51
CA SER A 95 -3.42 22.19 8.94
C SER A 95 -2.25 21.29 9.38
N VAL A 96 -1.65 21.62 10.52
CA VAL A 96 -0.62 20.78 11.17
C VAL A 96 -1.18 19.38 11.47
N GLY A 97 -2.44 19.28 11.87
CA GLY A 97 -3.08 18.00 12.18
C GLY A 97 -3.20 17.09 10.95
N THR A 98 -3.63 17.63 9.81
CA THR A 98 -3.70 16.89 8.54
C THR A 98 -2.32 16.49 8.03
N ALA A 99 -1.30 17.33 8.25
CA ALA A 99 0.08 17.02 7.88
C ALA A 99 0.65 15.87 8.72
N LEU A 100 0.46 15.89 10.05
CA LEU A 100 0.87 14.81 10.94
C LEU A 100 0.16 13.50 10.60
N LEU A 101 -1.13 13.56 10.27
CA LEU A 101 -1.89 12.38 9.88
C LEU A 101 -1.35 11.80 8.56
N ALA A 102 -1.10 12.62 7.55
CA ALA A 102 -0.49 12.18 6.30
C ALA A 102 0.90 11.54 6.52
N ALA A 103 1.73 12.13 7.39
CA ALA A 103 3.02 11.57 7.77
C ALA A 103 2.88 10.21 8.47
N ALA A 104 1.88 10.05 9.36
CA ALA A 104 1.60 8.77 10.02
C ALA A 104 1.17 7.69 9.02
N PHE A 105 0.32 8.04 8.04
CA PHE A 105 -0.07 7.14 6.95
C PHE A 105 1.11 6.71 6.10
N LEU A 106 2.00 7.64 5.75
CA LEU A 106 3.22 7.34 5.01
C LEU A 106 4.13 6.39 5.82
N ALA A 107 4.39 6.71 7.09
CA ALA A 107 5.24 5.90 7.96
C ALA A 107 4.69 4.48 8.14
N ALA A 108 3.39 4.35 8.42
CA ALA A 108 2.73 3.06 8.56
C ALA A 108 2.78 2.25 7.27
N SER A 109 2.53 2.88 6.12
CA SER A 109 2.59 2.24 4.80
C SER A 109 3.99 1.70 4.49
N VAL A 110 5.03 2.52 4.71
CA VAL A 110 6.43 2.13 4.48
C VAL A 110 6.83 0.99 5.42
N ALA A 111 6.52 1.11 6.71
CA ALA A 111 6.84 0.09 7.70
C ALA A 111 6.14 -1.24 7.38
N ALA A 112 4.85 -1.19 7.03
CA ALA A 112 4.09 -2.37 6.68
C ALA A 112 4.62 -3.03 5.39
N ALA A 113 4.90 -2.24 4.35
CA ALA A 113 5.52 -2.71 3.12
C ALA A 113 6.89 -3.37 3.36
N TYR A 114 7.69 -2.83 4.28
CA TYR A 114 8.99 -3.39 4.66
C TYR A 114 8.87 -4.74 5.37
N VAL A 115 7.95 -4.84 6.33
CA VAL A 115 7.70 -6.12 7.01
C VAL A 115 7.15 -7.15 6.01
N GLY A 116 6.25 -6.73 5.12
CA GLY A 116 5.70 -7.54 4.04
C GLY A 116 6.78 -8.07 3.09
N SER A 117 7.63 -7.18 2.59
CA SER A 117 8.70 -7.52 1.63
C SER A 117 9.74 -8.46 2.24
N ARG A 118 10.08 -8.27 3.53
CA ARG A 118 10.98 -9.18 4.26
C ARG A 118 10.39 -10.59 4.37
N ARG A 119 9.08 -10.71 4.62
CA ARG A 119 8.39 -12.01 4.63
C ARG A 119 8.31 -12.64 3.23
N GLY A 120 7.99 -11.85 2.21
CA GLY A 120 7.92 -12.33 0.82
C GLY A 120 9.25 -12.93 0.34
N HIS A 121 10.35 -12.24 0.61
CA HIS A 121 11.71 -12.74 0.33
C HIS A 121 12.02 -14.05 1.08
N ALA A 122 11.59 -14.19 2.33
CA ALA A 122 11.82 -15.41 3.10
C ALA A 122 11.07 -16.61 2.49
N ILE A 123 9.83 -16.40 2.04
CA ILE A 123 9.01 -17.43 1.36
C ILE A 123 9.66 -17.82 0.04
N GLN A 124 10.10 -16.85 -0.76
CA GLN A 124 10.75 -17.13 -2.04
C GLN A 124 12.05 -17.94 -1.85
N ALA A 125 12.91 -17.53 -0.91
CA ALA A 125 14.14 -18.26 -0.61
C ALA A 125 13.88 -19.69 -0.11
N HIS A 126 12.78 -19.91 0.63
CA HIS A 126 12.36 -21.24 1.04
C HIS A 126 11.90 -22.08 -0.17
N ASN A 127 11.01 -21.52 -1.01
CA ASN A 127 10.50 -22.20 -2.20
C ASN A 127 11.62 -22.58 -3.17
N GLU A 128 12.60 -21.71 -3.39
CA GLU A 128 13.77 -22.02 -4.21
C GLU A 128 14.58 -23.20 -3.67
N ARG A 129 14.76 -23.31 -2.35
CA ARG A 129 15.47 -24.45 -1.73
C ARG A 129 14.71 -25.75 -1.96
N VAL A 130 13.39 -25.72 -1.82
CA VAL A 130 12.52 -26.89 -2.06
C VAL A 130 12.56 -27.31 -3.53
N LEU A 131 12.40 -26.36 -4.46
CA LEU A 131 12.49 -26.60 -5.91
C LEU A 131 13.85 -27.17 -6.32
N ARG A 132 14.96 -26.63 -5.77
CA ARG A 132 16.30 -27.17 -6.01
C ARG A 132 16.46 -28.60 -5.49
N ARG A 133 15.85 -28.94 -4.35
CA ARG A 133 15.85 -30.32 -3.81
C ARG A 133 15.04 -31.27 -4.69
N MET A 134 13.84 -30.86 -5.12
CA MET A 134 12.99 -31.67 -6.02
C MET A 134 13.66 -31.97 -7.37
N ARG A 135 14.34 -30.97 -7.95
CA ARG A 135 15.14 -31.16 -9.17
C ARG A 135 16.28 -32.15 -8.99
N ARG A 136 16.95 -32.13 -7.83
CA ARG A 136 18.03 -33.08 -7.51
C ARG A 136 17.54 -34.51 -7.28
N THR A 137 16.31 -34.69 -6.82
CA THR A 137 15.71 -36.01 -6.56
C THR A 137 14.89 -36.56 -7.73
N GLY A 138 14.88 -35.89 -8.90
CA GLY A 138 14.20 -36.37 -10.10
C GLY A 138 12.67 -36.43 -9.99
N ARG A 139 12.07 -35.74 -9.01
CA ARG A 139 10.62 -35.70 -8.78
C ARG A 139 9.94 -34.47 -9.41
N ALA A 140 10.59 -33.86 -10.39
CA ALA A 140 10.10 -32.65 -11.07
C ALA A 140 9.12 -33.01 -12.18
#